data_AF-A0A938RCL3-F1
#
_entry.id   AF-A0A938RCL3-F1
#
_cell.length_a   1.000
_cell.length_b   1.000
_cell.length_c   1.000
_cell.angle_alpha   90.00
_cell.angle_beta   90.00
_cell.angle_gamma   90.00
#
_symmetry.space_group_name_H-M   'P 1'
#
loop_
_entity.id
_entity.type
_entity.pdbx_description
1 polymer ?
#
loop_
_entity_poly.entity_id
_entity_poly.type
_entity_poly.pdbx_seq_one_letter_code
_entity_poly.pdbx_strand_id
1 'polypeptide(L)'
;MGSRQLPDKLYFKIGEVSQIAGVEPYILRYWESEFKLIKPYRTKTNQRLYRKKDVESVLKIKKMLYDQKFTIAGAKKKLKETNEQAPQEQLPLSFTNSEYLDALASTRKALNEIIETLEKPL
;
A
#
# COMPACT_ATOMS: atom_id res chain seq x y z
N MET A 1 -19.99 3.56 16.48
CA MET A 1 -20.26 4.04 15.11
C MET A 1 -19.76 5.46 15.00
N GLY A 2 -18.84 5.70 14.07
CA GLY A 2 -18.18 6.98 13.89
C GLY A 2 -17.11 6.79 12.84
N SER A 3 -17.52 6.74 11.58
CA SER A 3 -16.61 6.89 10.45
C SER A 3 -15.96 8.26 10.62
N ARG A 4 -14.74 8.28 11.15
CA ARG A 4 -13.93 9.50 11.24
C ARG A 4 -13.60 9.88 9.80
N GLN A 5 -14.48 10.69 9.20
CA GLN A 5 -14.33 11.14 7.83
C GLN A 5 -13.02 11.92 7.78
N LEU A 6 -12.02 11.33 7.11
CA LEU A 6 -10.79 12.05 6.81
C LEU A 6 -11.17 13.23 5.91
N PRO A 7 -10.63 14.44 6.17
CA PRO A 7 -10.84 15.59 5.31
C PRO A 7 -10.56 15.24 3.85
N ASP A 8 -11.29 15.84 2.91
CA ASP A 8 -11.05 15.64 1.48
C ASP A 8 -9.79 16.41 1.04
N LYS A 9 -8.65 15.83 1.39
CA LYS A 9 -7.31 16.36 1.15
C LYS A 9 -6.44 15.26 0.56
N LEU A 10 -5.71 15.58 -0.50
CA LEU A 10 -4.85 14.61 -1.20
C LEU A 10 -3.67 14.15 -0.34
N TYR A 11 -3.10 15.05 0.47
CA TYR A 11 -1.91 14.80 1.27
C TYR A 11 -2.01 15.37 2.68
N PHE A 12 -1.56 14.60 3.66
CA PHE A 12 -1.49 14.96 5.07
C PHE A 12 -0.03 15.10 5.51
N LYS A 13 0.30 16.12 6.30
CA LYS A 13 1.63 16.25 6.93
C LYS A 13 1.72 15.32 8.14
N ILE A 14 2.94 14.95 8.53
CA ILE A 14 3.18 14.08 9.70
C ILE A 14 2.49 14.59 10.98
N GLY A 15 2.44 15.90 11.21
CA GLY A 15 1.74 16.49 12.35
C GLY A 15 0.23 16.26 12.28
N GLU A 16 -0.39 16.41 11.11
CA GLU A 16 -1.81 16.15 10.92
C GLU A 16 -2.12 14.66 11.15
N VAL A 17 -1.30 13.76 10.62
CA VAL A 17 -1.44 12.31 10.82
C VAL A 17 -1.27 11.92 12.29
N SER A 18 -0.31 12.54 12.98
CA SER A 18 -0.09 12.37 14.42
C SER A 18 -1.33 12.74 15.24
N GLN A 19 -1.98 13.87 14.92
CA GLN A 19 -3.21 14.29 15.58
C GLN A 19 -4.40 13.37 15.25
N ILE A 20 -4.54 12.96 13.99
CA ILE A 20 -5.62 12.05 13.55
C ILE A 20 -5.48 10.68 14.24
N ALA A 21 -4.27 10.14 14.26
CA ALA A 21 -3.98 8.85 14.87
C ALA A 21 -3.83 8.94 16.40
N GLY A 22 -3.62 10.12 16.97
CA GLY A 22 -3.35 10.29 18.41
C GLY A 22 -2.10 9.53 18.85
N VAL A 23 -1.03 9.60 18.05
CA VAL A 23 0.29 9.02 18.35
C VAL A 23 1.37 10.03 18.02
N GLU A 24 2.49 9.96 18.73
CA GLU A 24 3.59 10.90 18.53
C GLU A 24 4.25 10.77 17.15
N PRO A 25 4.78 11.86 16.56
CA PRO A 25 5.43 11.83 15.25
C PRO A 25 6.59 10.83 15.16
N TYR A 26 7.33 10.60 16.24
CA TYR A 26 8.43 9.62 16.22
C TYR A 26 7.93 8.17 16.10
N ILE A 27 6.73 7.88 16.63
CA ILE A 27 6.08 6.57 16.51
C ILE A 27 5.68 6.34 15.06
N LEU A 28 5.14 7.35 14.37
CA LEU A 28 4.82 7.26 12.94
C LEU A 28 6.07 6.98 12.10
N ARG A 29 7.19 7.65 12.40
CA ARG A 29 8.48 7.39 11.72
C ARG A 29 8.96 5.96 11.94
N TYR A 30 8.79 5.43 13.14
CA TYR A 30 9.10 4.04 13.44
C TYR A 30 8.15 3.08 12.70
N TRP A 31 6.87 3.38 12.63
CA TRP A 31 5.92 2.56 11.87
C TRP A 31 6.20 2.58 10.37
N GLU A 32 6.70 3.68 9.80
CA GLU A 32 7.16 3.73 8.40
C GLU A 32 8.30 2.73 8.12
N SER A 33 9.25 2.56 9.05
CA SER A 33 10.33 1.59 8.87
C SER A 33 9.85 0.15 9.03
N GLU A 34 8.86 -0.07 9.90
CA GLU A 34 8.34 -1.40 10.18
C GLU A 34 7.34 -1.89 9.12
N PHE A 35 6.41 -1.04 8.70
CA PHE A 35 5.28 -1.42 7.86
C PHE A 35 5.42 -0.87 6.44
N LYS A 36 5.71 -1.77 5.49
CA LYS A 36 5.79 -1.45 4.04
C LYS A 36 4.48 -0.88 3.44
N LEU A 37 3.37 -0.94 4.17
CA LEU A 37 2.07 -0.39 3.76
C LEU A 37 2.02 1.14 3.89
N ILE A 38 2.83 1.73 4.77
CA ILE A 38 2.89 3.18 4.99
C ILE A 38 4.07 3.72 4.18
N LYS A 39 3.79 4.39 3.07
CA LYS A 39 4.83 4.91 2.15
C LYS A 39 4.58 6.40 1.87
N PRO A 40 4.88 7.29 2.83
CA PRO A 40 4.74 8.72 2.61
C PRO A 40 5.67 9.19 1.51
N TYR A 41 5.18 10.09 0.68
CA TYR A 41 6.00 10.81 -0.28
C TYR A 41 6.93 11.78 0.46
N ARG A 42 8.18 11.89 0.00
CA ARG A 42 9.14 12.87 0.50
C ARG A 42 9.24 14.02 -0.48
N THR A 43 9.00 15.24 0.00
CA THR A 43 9.19 16.46 -0.80
C THR A 43 10.68 16.77 -1.00
N LYS A 44 10.98 17.73 -1.89
CA LYS A 44 12.35 18.27 -2.07
C LYS A 44 12.95 18.83 -0.76
N THR A 45 12.11 19.30 0.15
CA THR A 45 12.48 19.80 1.49
C THR A 45 12.45 18.70 2.58
N ASN A 46 12.41 17.42 2.19
CA ASN A 46 12.41 16.25 3.07
C ASN A 46 11.21 16.18 4.04
N GLN A 47 10.09 16.83 3.70
CA GLN A 47 8.83 16.71 4.44
C GLN A 47 8.07 15.46 4.00
N ARG A 48 7.45 14.77 4.96
CA ARG A 48 6.62 13.57 4.72
C ARG A 48 5.18 13.97 4.44
N LEU A 49 4.68 13.52 3.30
CA LEU A 49 3.30 13.68 2.86
C LEU A 49 2.65 12.31 2.74
N TYR A 50 1.63 12.06 3.57
CA TYR A 50 0.86 10.82 3.61
C TYR A 50 -0.37 10.97 2.74
N ARG A 51 -0.68 9.97 1.92
CA ARG A 51 -1.97 9.92 1.23
C ARG A 51 -3.04 9.41 2.18
N LYS A 52 -4.30 9.58 1.80
CA LYS A 52 -5.45 9.02 2.54
C LYS A 52 -5.28 7.53 2.88
N LYS A 53 -4.83 6.72 1.92
CA LYS A 53 -4.55 5.27 2.11
C LYS A 53 -3.44 5.00 3.14
N ASP A 54 -2.42 5.86 3.21
CA ASP A 54 -1.36 5.73 4.22
C ASP A 54 -1.93 6.03 5.62
N VAL A 55 -2.79 7.06 5.75
CA VAL A 55 -3.44 7.42 7.01
C VAL A 55 -4.40 6.31 7.48
N GLU A 56 -5.18 5.73 6.57
CA GLU A 56 -6.04 4.58 6.87
C GLU A 56 -5.22 3.37 7.37
N SER A 57 -4.06 3.12 6.74
CA SER A 57 -3.14 2.06 7.16
C SER A 57 -2.59 2.32 8.56
N VAL A 58 -2.20 3.56 8.87
CA VAL A 58 -1.76 3.99 10.22
C VAL A 58 -2.85 3.72 11.26
N LEU A 59 -4.10 4.10 10.97
CA LEU A 59 -5.23 3.87 11.89
C LEU A 59 -5.50 2.38 12.12
N LYS A 60 -5.39 1.56 11.07
CA LYS A 60 -5.53 0.10 11.17
C LYS A 60 -4.42 -0.49 12.05
N ILE A 61 -3.17 -0.09 11.82
CA ILE A 61 -2.01 -0.53 12.61
C ILE A 61 -2.18 -0.11 14.08
N LYS A 62 -2.60 1.13 14.35
CA LYS A 62 -2.90 1.59 15.71
C LYS A 62 -3.88 0.65 16.42
N LYS A 63 -5.01 0.35 15.78
CA LYS A 63 -6.02 -0.56 16.34
C LYS A 63 -5.44 -1.94 16.66
N MET A 64 -4.56 -2.46 15.80
CA MET A 64 -3.92 -3.75 16.04
C MET A 64 -2.95 -3.72 17.24
N LEU A 65 -2.14 -2.68 17.35
CA LEU A 65 -1.12 -2.58 18.39
C LEU A 65 -1.71 -2.20 19.76
N TYR A 66 -2.61 -1.22 19.78
CA TYR A 66 -3.13 -0.67 21.04
C TYR A 66 -4.38 -1.40 21.55
N ASP A 67 -5.34 -1.68 20.67
CA ASP A 67 -6.63 -2.26 21.09
C ASP A 67 -6.53 -3.79 21.13
N GLN A 68 -5.96 -4.39 20.09
CA GLN A 68 -5.83 -5.85 19.97
C GLN A 68 -4.53 -6.41 20.57
N LYS A 69 -3.66 -5.55 21.12
CA LYS A 69 -2.40 -5.91 21.79
C LYS A 69 -1.45 -6.80 20.96
N PHE A 70 -1.49 -6.66 19.63
CA PHE A 70 -0.51 -7.33 18.78
C PHE A 70 0.89 -6.73 18.99
N THR A 71 1.90 -7.58 18.92
CA THR A 71 3.28 -7.11 18.71
C THR A 71 3.44 -6.62 17.27
N ILE A 72 4.50 -5.84 17.01
CA ILE A 72 4.84 -5.38 15.65
C ILE A 72 4.94 -6.57 14.68
N ALA A 73 5.62 -7.65 15.08
CA ALA A 73 5.75 -8.87 14.28
C ALA A 73 4.39 -9.54 14.02
N GLY A 74 3.54 -9.67 15.05
CA GLY A 74 2.21 -10.24 14.92
C GLY A 74 1.29 -9.42 14.01
N ALA A 75 1.34 -8.09 14.13
CA ALA A 75 0.59 -7.19 13.28
C ALA A 75 1.03 -7.28 11.81
N LYS A 76 2.35 -7.38 11.55
CA LYS A 76 2.89 -7.60 10.19
C LYS A 76 2.40 -8.91 9.58
N LYS A 77 2.42 -10.00 10.35
CA LYS A 77 1.95 -11.32 9.89
C LYS A 77 0.48 -11.26 9.49
N LYS A 78 -0.38 -10.73 10.37
CA LYS A 78 -1.82 -10.60 10.13
C LYS A 78 -2.15 -9.69 8.95
N LEU A 79 -1.37 -8.62 8.73
CA LEU A 79 -1.53 -7.74 7.56
C LEU A 79 -1.16 -8.42 6.25
N LYS A 80 -0.18 -9.33 6.23
CA LYS A 80 0.14 -10.13 5.04
C LYS A 80 -0.96 -11.14 4.72
N GLU A 81 -1.40 -11.89 5.74
CA GLU A 81 -2.49 -12.87 5.59
C GLU A 81 -3.77 -12.21 5.06
N THR A 82 -4.12 -11.03 5.56
CA THR A 82 -5.30 -10.28 5.07
C THR A 82 -5.15 -9.82 3.62
N ASN A 83 -3.92 -9.54 3.15
CA ASN A 83 -3.66 -9.13 1.77
C ASN A 83 -3.67 -10.33 0.81
N GLU A 84 -3.28 -11.51 1.29
CA GLU A 84 -3.34 -12.77 0.54
C GLU A 84 -4.78 -13.32 0.49
N GLN A 85 -5.60 -13.02 1.49
CA GLN A 85 -7.01 -13.43 1.58
C GLN A 85 -8.00 -12.40 1.04
N ALA A 86 -7.58 -11.16 0.81
CA ALA A 86 -8.39 -10.24 0.03
C ALA A 86 -8.56 -10.89 -1.35
N PRO A 87 -9.81 -11.11 -1.83
CA PRO A 87 -10.01 -11.40 -3.23
C PRO A 87 -9.23 -10.33 -3.97
N GLN A 88 -8.22 -10.73 -4.75
CA GLN A 88 -7.69 -9.81 -5.72
C GLN A 88 -8.91 -9.41 -6.52
N GLU A 89 -9.39 -8.18 -6.33
CA GLU A 89 -10.31 -7.54 -7.27
C GLU A 89 -9.50 -7.43 -8.56
N GLN A 90 -9.35 -8.56 -9.24
CA GLN A 90 -9.19 -8.59 -10.67
C GLN A 90 -10.37 -7.77 -11.15
N LEU A 91 -10.07 -6.73 -11.92
CA LEU A 91 -11.08 -6.01 -12.69
C LEU A 91 -12.04 -7.06 -13.25
N PRO A 92 -13.37 -6.89 -13.13
CA PRO A 92 -14.33 -7.83 -13.67
C PRO A 92 -14.29 -7.74 -15.20
N LEU A 93 -13.22 -8.27 -15.77
CA LEU A 93 -13.08 -8.54 -17.17
C LEU A 93 -13.68 -9.93 -17.32
N SER A 94 -14.83 -10.04 -17.98
CA SER A 94 -15.60 -11.28 -18.18
C SER A 94 -14.90 -12.33 -19.06
N PHE A 95 -13.57 -12.43 -18.99
CA PHE A 95 -12.82 -13.44 -19.71
C PHE A 95 -12.79 -14.75 -18.92
N THR A 96 -12.88 -15.86 -19.65
CA THR A 96 -12.60 -17.17 -19.08
C THR A 96 -11.13 -17.24 -18.67
N ASN A 97 -10.81 -18.05 -17.65
CA ASN A 97 -9.41 -18.24 -17.21
C ASN A 97 -8.47 -18.65 -18.36
N SER A 98 -8.98 -19.35 -19.37
CA SER A 98 -8.20 -19.76 -20.55
C SER A 98 -7.79 -18.55 -21.40
N GLU A 99 -8.74 -17.66 -21.72
CA GLU A 99 -8.49 -16.46 -22.53
C GLU A 99 -7.50 -15.52 -21.84
N TYR A 100 -7.56 -15.41 -20.50
CA TYR A 100 -6.60 -14.62 -19.74
C TYR A 100 -5.17 -15.17 -19.80
N LEU A 101 -5.01 -16.50 -19.69
CA LEU A 101 -3.70 -17.14 -19.79
C LEU A 101 -3.10 -17.01 -21.20
N ASP A 102 -3.94 -17.15 -22.23
CA ASP A 102 -3.51 -16.98 -23.63
C ASP A 102 -3.12 -15.52 -23.93
N ALA A 103 -3.90 -14.55 -23.44
CA ALA A 103 -3.59 -13.13 -23.57
C ALA A 103 -2.29 -12.75 -22.85
N LEU A 104 -2.05 -13.29 -21.65
CA LEU A 104 -0.80 -13.07 -20.93
C LEU A 104 0.40 -13.70 -21.64
N ALA A 105 0.24 -14.92 -22.19
CA ALA A 105 1.29 -15.61 -22.91
C ALA A 105 1.69 -14.85 -24.20
N SER A 106 0.70 -14.35 -24.95
CA SER A 106 0.93 -13.57 -26.16
C SER A 106 1.56 -12.20 -25.84
N THR A 107 1.08 -11.51 -24.80
CA THR A 107 1.64 -10.24 -24.34
C THR A 107 3.09 -10.41 -23.89
N ARG A 108 3.39 -11.45 -23.09
CA ARG A 108 4.76 -11.76 -22.67
C ARG A 108 5.67 -12.03 -23.87
N LYS A 109 5.18 -12.79 -24.85
CA LYS A 109 5.95 -13.11 -26.07
C LYS A 109 6.26 -11.84 -26.87
N ALA A 110 5.27 -10.99 -27.13
CA ALA A 110 5.46 -9.74 -27.86
C ALA A 110 6.44 -8.79 -27.14
N LEU A 111 6.37 -8.68 -25.81
CA LEU A 111 7.30 -7.87 -25.03
C LEU A 111 8.74 -8.41 -25.14
N ASN A 112 8.92 -9.74 -25.10
CA ASN A 112 10.24 -10.34 -25.28
C ASN A 112 10.81 -10.11 -26.69
N GLU A 113 9.97 -10.17 -27.72
CA GLU A 113 10.39 -9.86 -29.10
C GLU A 113 10.83 -8.39 -29.24
N ILE A 114 10.14 -7.47 -28.57
CA ILE A 114 10.52 -6.04 -28.51
C ILE A 114 11.85 -5.86 -27.76
N ILE A 115 12.03 -6.55 -26.63
CA ILE A 115 13.29 -6.51 -25.88
C ILE A 115 14.44 -7.03 -26.76
N GLU A 116 14.24 -8.14 -27.46
CA GLU A 116 15.25 -8.74 -28.35
C GLU A 116 15.62 -7.83 -29.54
N THR A 117 14.67 -7.04 -30.04
CA THR A 117 14.94 -6.04 -31.09
C THR A 117 15.70 -4.82 -30.57
N LEU A 118 15.51 -4.46 -29.30
CA LEU A 118 16.22 -3.34 -28.66
C LEU A 118 17.61 -3.73 -28.13
N GLU A 119 17.87 -5.01 -27.88
CA GLU A 119 19.16 -5.51 -27.37
C GLU A 119 20.19 -5.88 -28.46
N LYS A 120 19.80 -5.85 -29.75
CA LYS A 120 20.77 -6.04 -30.85
C LYS A 120 21.57 -4.75 -31.08
N PRO A 121 22.91 -4.75 -30.92
CA PRO A 121 23.73 -3.62 -31.33
C PRO A 121 23.67 -3.48 -32.87
N LEU A 122 23.64 -2.24 -33.36
CA LEU A 122 23.76 -1.89 -34.78
C LEU A 122 25.00 -2.53 -35.42
#